data_AF-H9FBY0-F1
#
_entry.id   AF-H9FBY0-F1
#
_cell.length_a   1.000
_cell.length_b   1.000
_cell.length_c   1.000
_cell.angle_alpha   90.00
_cell.angle_beta   90.00
_cell.angle_gamma   90.00
#
_symmetry.space_group_name_H-M   'P 1'
#
loop_
_entity.id
_entity.type
_entity.pdbx_description
1 polymer ?
#
loop_
_entity_poly.entity_id
_entity_poly.type
_entity_poly.pdbx_seq_one_letter_code
_entity_poly.pdbx_strand_id
1 'polypeptide(L)' 'MGCPAGCPREMYDLMNLCWTYDVENRPGFAAVELRLRNYYYDVVN' A
#
# COMPACT_ATOMS: atom_id res chain seq x y z
N MET A 1 -6.94 -10.26 7.47
CA MET A 1 -6.99 -9.16 8.46
C MET A 1 -8.02 -8.14 7.98
N GLY A 2 -8.58 -7.32 8.87
CA GLY A 2 -9.49 -6.23 8.48
C GLY A 2 -8.73 -4.91 8.32
N CYS A 3 -9.37 -3.93 7.68
CA CYS A 3 -8.83 -2.57 7.58
C CYS A 3 -8.77 -1.91 8.97
N PRO A 4 -7.60 -1.40 9.41
CA PRO A 4 -7.52 -0.67 10.68
C PRO A 4 -8.42 0.57 10.69
N ALA A 5 -8.93 0.94 11.86
CA ALA A 5 -9.71 2.16 12.02
C ALA A 5 -8.89 3.40 11.62
N GLY A 6 -9.47 4.27 10.78
CA GLY A 6 -8.80 5.46 10.26
C GLY A 6 -7.77 5.20 9.16
N CYS A 7 -7.59 3.94 8.71
CA CYS A 7 -6.69 3.63 7.62
C CYS A 7 -7.28 4.10 6.27
N PRO A 8 -6.53 4.89 5.47
CA PRO A 8 -6.93 5.26 4.12
C PRO A 8 -7.11 4.01 3.25
N ARG A 9 -8.12 4.02 2.37
CA ARG A 9 -8.43 2.87 1.54
C ARG A 9 -7.24 2.42 0.68
N GLU A 10 -6.54 3.38 0.09
CA GLU A 10 -5.38 3.13 -0.77
C GLU A 10 -4.23 2.46 -0.01
N MET A 11 -3.98 2.86 1.25
CA MET A 11 -2.97 2.23 2.09
C MET A 11 -3.35 0.79 2.44
N TYR A 12 -4.63 0.54 2.71
CA TYR A 12 -5.10 -0.81 2.97
C TYR A 12 -5.00 -1.72 1.73
N ASP A 13 -5.33 -1.19 0.55
CA ASP A 13 -5.18 -1.93 -0.69
C ASP A 13 -3.70 -2.21 -1.00
N LEU A 14 -2.79 -1.27 -0.73
CA LEU A 14 -1.34 -1.51 -0.81
C LEU A 14 -0.87 -2.62 0.17
N MET A 15 -1.35 -2.61 1.41
CA MET A 15 -1.03 -3.67 2.37
C MET A 15 -1.51 -5.05 1.88
N ASN A 16 -2.72 -5.14 1.31
CA ASN A 16 -3.23 -6.40 0.75
C ASN A 16 -2.36 -6.89 -0.43
N LEU A 17 -1.85 -5.99 -1.28
CA LEU A 17 -0.91 -6.36 -2.34
C LEU A 17 0.38 -6.96 -1.76
N CYS A 18 0.93 -6.37 -0.69
CA CYS A 18 2.11 -6.89 0.01
C CYS A 18 1.86 -8.26 0.69
N TRP A 19 0.60 -8.55 1.05
CA TRP A 19 0.18 -9.81 1.66
C TRP A 19 -0.39 -10.82 0.65
N THR A 20 -0.16 -10.62 -0.65
CA THR A 20 -0.55 -11.58 -1.67
C THR A 20 0.07 -12.95 -1.37
N TYR A 21 -0.73 -14.01 -1.45
CA TYR A 21 -0.29 -15.37 -1.13
C TYR A 21 0.91 -15.79 -2.00
N ASP A 22 0.75 -15.63 -3.32
CA ASP A 22 1.81 -15.85 -4.29
C ASP A 22 2.89 -14.76 -4.16
N VAL A 23 4.11 -15.19 -3.83
CA VAL A 23 5.25 -14.30 -3.58
C VAL A 23 5.67 -13.57 -4.86
N GLU A 24 5.58 -14.24 -6.01
CA GLU A 24 5.97 -13.65 -7.30
C GLU A 24 5.04 -12.51 -7.74
N ASN A 25 3.81 -12.49 -7.19
CA ASN A 25 2.84 -11.42 -7.44
C ASN A 25 2.95 -10.24 -6.46
N ARG A 26 3.82 -10.31 -5.45
CA ARG A 26 4.00 -9.21 -4.51
C ARG A 26 4.76 -8.06 -5.17
N PRO A 27 4.42 -6.81 -4.89
CA PRO A 27 5.18 -5.68 -5.39
C PRO A 27 6.58 -5.66 -4.79
N GLY A 28 7.59 -5.41 -5.62
CA GLY A 28 8.93 -5.08 -5.13
C GLY A 28 8.98 -3.73 -4.42
N PHE A 29 10.00 -3.50 -3.59
CA PHE A 29 10.11 -2.29 -2.78
C PHE A 29 10.07 -0.98 -3.56
N ALA A 30 10.64 -0.93 -4.78
CA ALA A 30 10.58 0.27 -5.62
C ALA A 30 9.14 0.68 -5.97
N ALA A 31 8.25 -0.29 -6.23
CA ALA A 31 6.85 -0.01 -6.52
C ALA A 31 6.06 0.38 -5.27
N VAL A 32 6.39 -0.21 -4.11
CA VAL A 32 5.79 0.14 -2.82
C VAL A 32 6.17 1.57 -2.43
N GLU A 33 7.46 1.90 -2.52
CA GLU A 33 7.98 3.22 -2.17
C GLU A 33 7.35 4.33 -3.03
N LEU A 34 7.26 4.12 -4.34
CA LEU A 34 6.62 5.07 -5.24
C LEU A 34 5.16 5.36 -4.86
N ARG A 35 4.38 4.31 -4.52
CA ARG A 35 2.97 4.46 -4.10
C ARG A 35 2.86 5.20 -2.77
N LEU A 36 3.70 4.86 -1.79
CA LEU A 36 3.73 5.55 -0.50
C LEU A 36 4.10 7.03 -0.66
N ARG A 37 5.10 7.33 -1.49
CA ARG A 37 5.55 8.70 -1.78
C ARG A 37 4.45 9.52 -2.43
N ASN A 38 3.77 8.98 -3.45
CA ASN A 38 2.68 9.66 -4.12
C ASN A 38 1.53 9.95 -3.13
N TYR A 39 1.10 8.94 -2.38
CA TYR A 39 0.08 9.12 -1.35
C TYR A 39 0.47 10.19 -0.32
N TYR A 40 1.72 10.21 0.14
CA TYR A 40 2.20 11.23 1.07
C TYR A 40 2.06 12.65 0.48
N TYR A 41 2.43 12.84 -0.79
CA TYR A 41 2.29 14.14 -1.45
C TYR A 41 0.83 14.52 -1.70
N ASP A 42 -0.07 13.56 -1.90
CA ASP A 42 -1.50 13.83 -2.10
C ASP A 42 -2.21 14.27 -0.83
N VAL A 43 -1.73 13.86 0.36
CA VAL A 43 -2.36 14.22 1.65
C VAL A 43 -1.71 15.39 2.36
N VAL A 44 -0.48 15.76 1.98
CA VAL A 44 0.25 16.88 2.59
C VAL A 44 0.08 18.18 1.79
N ASN A 45 -0.34 18.09 0.51
CA ASN A 45 -0.75 19.25 -0.30
C ASN A 45 -2.24 19.56 -0.14
#